data_AF-R9W001-F1
#
_entry.id   AF-R9W001-F1
#
_cell.length_a   1.000
_cell.length_b   1.000
_cell.length_c   1.000
_cell.angle_alpha   90.00
_cell.angle_beta   90.00
_cell.angle_gamma   90.00
#
_symmetry.space_group_name_H-M   'P 1'
#
loop_
_entity.id
_entity.type
_entity.pdbx_description
1 polymer ?
#
loop_
_entity_poly.entity_id
_entity_poly.type
_entity_poly.pdbx_seq_one_letter_code
_entity_poly.pdbx_strand_id
1 'polypeptide(L)'
;LTGERRARTGTSFLSRVARSTEEEAGEYGALTFNNVGYEGTYYNVESINVDKCECKLNTESPFSFEGPNSPLDEELSVHLRGPLRLKQFAYYLSENETNNDATWERLAYYNSETQAAENVTFMGNVGENSTCLGQALDYVGTDGISSASSSEVLEADNELYSDEEIIIYSNVTCESSGWSKDCGVYRHGIPAFHGFSGTTKMFLFEFETPEESKYSEDDVLYYNMPAIWLLNARIARTSQYPTNTSCSCWASGCGEFDIFEVMNSTDSNKFVSTIHDFQGTDEVQTGLTLNGYMLRTPEETQSGGVVFGSDGTITVFLSNYTDFSSQIEASVQQSWIFDLEEDTLATTLSSASSGLYSSSSEGAAVLVGSSNNWITLAMVALLPWIM
;
A
#
# COMPACT_ATOMS: atom_id res chain seq x y z
N LEU A 1 39.49 31.97 -68.28
CA LEU A 1 38.26 31.52 -68.95
C LEU A 1 37.99 30.10 -68.48
N THR A 2 36.89 29.90 -67.73
CA THR A 2 36.02 28.70 -67.66
C THR A 2 36.71 27.33 -67.49
N GLY A 3 36.40 26.42 -66.55
CA GLY A 3 35.28 26.17 -65.63
C GLY A 3 35.63 24.84 -64.92
N GLU A 4 35.34 24.62 -63.64
CA GLU A 4 34.07 24.14 -63.06
C GLU A 4 34.07 22.61 -62.75
N ARG A 5 33.43 22.27 -61.62
CA ARG A 5 33.04 20.94 -61.06
C ARG A 5 34.09 20.30 -60.12
N ARG A 6 33.76 19.84 -58.90
CA ARG A 6 32.47 19.39 -58.34
C ARG A 6 32.56 19.42 -56.80
N ALA A 7 31.68 20.16 -56.11
CA ALA A 7 31.54 20.09 -54.66
C ALA A 7 30.74 18.82 -54.29
N ARG A 8 31.25 18.01 -53.36
CA ARG A 8 30.50 16.92 -52.72
C ARG A 8 29.71 17.50 -51.55
N THR A 9 28.38 17.50 -51.70
CA THR A 9 27.42 17.62 -50.60
C THR A 9 27.46 16.35 -49.76
N GLY A 10 28.07 16.43 -48.58
CA GLY A 10 27.89 15.45 -47.51
C GLY A 10 26.82 15.96 -46.55
N THR A 11 25.58 15.53 -46.74
CA THR A 11 24.53 15.68 -45.73
C THR A 11 24.78 14.67 -44.62
N SER A 12 25.35 15.11 -43.49
CA SER A 12 25.28 14.32 -42.26
C SER A 12 23.88 14.48 -41.68
N PHE A 13 23.03 13.50 -41.94
CA PHE A 13 21.80 13.30 -41.17
C PHE A 13 22.21 12.88 -39.76
N LEU A 14 22.41 13.86 -38.88
CA LEU A 14 22.35 13.64 -37.44
C LEU A 14 20.89 13.39 -37.11
N SER A 15 20.53 12.11 -37.02
CA SER A 15 19.30 11.67 -36.38
C SER A 15 19.31 12.21 -34.95
N ARG A 16 18.57 13.29 -34.70
CA ARG A 16 18.18 13.66 -33.34
C ARG A 16 17.27 12.55 -32.84
N VAL A 17 17.86 11.60 -32.11
CA VAL A 17 17.10 10.78 -31.17
C VAL A 17 16.46 11.78 -30.22
N ALA A 18 15.14 11.92 -30.30
CA ALA A 18 14.38 12.63 -29.28
C ALA A 18 14.58 11.81 -28.01
N ARG A 19 15.46 12.31 -27.13
CA ARG A 19 15.54 11.87 -25.74
C ARG A 19 14.19 12.28 -25.14
N SER A 20 13.33 11.32 -24.84
CA SER A 20 12.20 11.57 -23.95
C SER A 20 12.81 12.12 -22.66
N THR A 21 12.57 13.40 -22.39
CA THR A 21 12.74 13.92 -21.05
C THR A 21 11.62 13.25 -20.26
N GLU A 22 11.96 12.26 -19.43
CA GLU A 22 11.07 11.93 -18.31
C GLU A 22 10.83 13.25 -17.58
N GLU A 23 9.57 13.65 -17.55
CA GLU A 23 9.14 14.85 -16.85
C GLU A 23 9.33 14.58 -15.37
N GLU A 24 10.13 15.42 -14.71
CA GLU A 24 10.39 15.32 -13.28
C GLU A 24 9.05 15.38 -12.53
N ALA A 25 8.84 14.45 -11.58
CA ALA A 25 7.60 14.39 -10.82
C ALA A 25 7.33 15.74 -10.10
N GLY A 26 6.10 16.24 -10.21
CA GLY A 26 5.67 17.47 -9.55
C GLY A 26 5.19 17.25 -8.11
N GLU A 27 5.22 18.32 -7.32
CA GLU A 27 4.56 18.38 -6.00
C GLU A 27 3.06 18.70 -6.21
N TYR A 28 2.21 18.03 -5.44
CA TYR A 28 0.75 18.17 -5.45
C TYR A 28 0.19 18.02 -4.04
N GLY A 29 -0.96 18.64 -3.75
CA GLY A 29 -1.72 18.46 -2.50
C GLY A 29 -2.61 17.22 -2.52
N ALA A 30 -2.99 16.74 -3.71
CA ALA A 30 -3.76 15.51 -3.88
C ALA A 30 -3.32 14.69 -5.09
N LEU A 31 -3.41 13.36 -4.95
CA LEU A 31 -3.08 12.35 -5.97
C LEU A 31 -4.31 11.47 -6.20
N THR A 32 -4.80 11.41 -7.44
CA THR A 32 -6.06 10.73 -7.78
C THR A 32 -5.86 9.63 -8.83
N PHE A 33 -6.38 8.44 -8.53
CA PHE A 33 -6.56 7.34 -9.45
C PHE A 33 -8.03 7.27 -9.85
N ASN A 34 -8.31 7.43 -11.15
CA ASN A 34 -9.66 7.25 -11.69
C ASN A 34 -9.80 5.87 -12.30
N ASN A 35 -11.04 5.38 -12.37
CA ASN A 35 -11.40 4.09 -12.96
C ASN A 35 -10.70 2.91 -12.25
N VAL A 36 -10.54 2.98 -10.92
CA VAL A 36 -10.07 1.85 -10.11
C VAL A 36 -11.19 0.84 -9.95
N GLY A 37 -10.86 -0.42 -10.18
CA GLY A 37 -11.81 -1.53 -10.18
C GLY A 37 -11.86 -2.26 -11.52
N TYR A 38 -11.77 -3.58 -11.47
CA TYR A 38 -11.85 -4.47 -12.63
C TYR A 38 -12.40 -5.84 -12.24
N GLU A 39 -12.84 -6.62 -13.23
CA GLU A 39 -13.19 -8.02 -13.02
C GLU A 39 -11.94 -8.88 -13.11
N GLY A 40 -11.67 -9.65 -12.05
CA GLY A 40 -10.46 -10.45 -11.95
C GLY A 40 -10.56 -11.59 -10.95
N THR A 41 -9.43 -12.27 -10.79
CA THR A 41 -9.28 -13.33 -9.81
C THR A 41 -7.90 -13.30 -9.16
N TYR A 42 -7.82 -13.68 -7.90
CA TYR A 42 -6.56 -14.01 -7.22
C TYR A 42 -6.69 -15.35 -6.47
N TYR A 43 -5.58 -15.87 -5.94
CA TYR A 43 -5.57 -17.14 -5.21
C TYR A 43 -5.43 -16.91 -3.70
N ASN A 44 -6.42 -17.35 -2.95
CA ASN A 44 -6.34 -17.37 -1.48
C ASN A 44 -5.44 -18.50 -0.99
N VAL A 45 -4.84 -18.32 0.18
CA VAL A 45 -4.12 -19.40 0.87
C VAL A 45 -5.12 -20.48 1.31
N GLU A 46 -4.87 -21.72 0.90
CA GLU A 46 -5.69 -22.90 1.21
C GLU A 46 -5.19 -23.63 2.46
N SER A 47 -3.88 -23.66 2.68
CA SER A 47 -3.28 -24.27 3.86
C SER A 47 -1.89 -23.71 4.14
N ILE A 48 -1.54 -23.69 5.44
CA ILE A 48 -0.23 -23.28 5.95
C ILE A 48 0.26 -24.37 6.90
N ASN A 49 1.47 -24.86 6.66
CA ASN A 49 2.20 -25.72 7.58
C ASN A 49 3.53 -25.05 7.93
N VAL A 50 3.55 -24.37 9.08
CA VAL A 50 4.72 -23.61 9.56
C VAL A 50 5.91 -24.54 9.83
N ASP A 51 5.66 -25.72 10.40
CA ASP A 51 6.71 -26.69 10.76
C ASP A 51 7.45 -27.27 9.55
N LYS A 52 6.75 -27.41 8.43
CA LYS A 52 7.29 -27.97 7.18
C LYS A 52 7.67 -26.92 6.13
N CYS A 53 7.38 -25.65 6.39
CA CYS A 53 7.58 -24.57 5.42
C CYS A 53 6.77 -24.75 4.13
N GLU A 54 5.56 -25.31 4.26
CA GLU A 54 4.68 -25.61 3.13
C GLU A 54 3.44 -24.71 3.20
N CYS A 55 3.15 -24.01 2.11
CA CYS A 55 1.89 -23.30 1.90
C CYS A 55 1.32 -23.71 0.55
N LYS A 56 -0.02 -23.72 0.46
CA LYS A 56 -0.72 -24.00 -0.78
C LYS A 56 -1.71 -22.88 -1.06
N LEU A 57 -1.65 -22.30 -2.25
CA LEU A 57 -2.70 -21.44 -2.78
C LEU A 57 -3.83 -22.29 -3.38
N ASN A 58 -5.07 -21.84 -3.25
CA ASN A 58 -6.20 -22.50 -3.89
C ASN A 58 -6.29 -22.12 -5.37
N THR A 59 -5.55 -22.84 -6.21
CA THR A 59 -5.57 -22.65 -7.67
C THR A 59 -6.75 -23.36 -8.35
N GLU A 60 -7.46 -24.23 -7.64
CA GLU A 60 -8.62 -24.96 -8.19
C GLU A 60 -9.92 -24.13 -8.15
N SER A 61 -10.04 -23.23 -7.17
CA SER A 61 -11.17 -22.33 -6.99
C SER A 61 -10.67 -20.94 -6.63
N PRO A 62 -10.16 -20.16 -7.60
CA PRO A 62 -9.71 -18.80 -7.35
C PRO A 62 -10.84 -17.92 -6.82
N PHE A 63 -10.48 -16.89 -6.05
CA PHE A 63 -11.43 -15.88 -5.59
C PHE A 63 -11.69 -14.90 -6.72
N SER A 64 -12.95 -14.74 -7.10
CA SER A 64 -13.39 -13.77 -8.10
C SER A 64 -13.82 -12.47 -7.42
N PHE A 65 -13.42 -11.35 -8.01
CA PHE A 65 -13.82 -10.01 -7.59
C PHE A 65 -14.24 -9.20 -8.82
N GLU A 66 -15.10 -8.22 -8.60
CA GLU A 66 -15.56 -7.27 -9.61
C GLU A 66 -16.14 -6.03 -8.91
N GLY A 67 -16.13 -4.91 -9.62
CA GLY A 67 -16.76 -3.67 -9.19
C GLY A 67 -15.79 -2.53 -8.95
N PRO A 68 -16.32 -1.35 -8.55
CA PRO A 68 -15.51 -0.19 -8.22
C PRO A 68 -14.54 -0.50 -7.08
N ASN A 69 -13.33 0.03 -7.17
CA ASN A 69 -12.24 -0.17 -6.22
C ASN A 69 -11.76 -1.61 -6.04
N SER A 70 -12.32 -2.61 -6.74
CA SER A 70 -11.88 -4.00 -6.56
C SER A 70 -10.48 -4.28 -7.11
N PRO A 71 -9.64 -5.06 -6.38
CA PRO A 71 -9.95 -5.84 -5.16
C PRO A 71 -9.81 -5.06 -3.83
N LEU A 72 -9.49 -3.76 -3.88
CA LEU A 72 -9.31 -2.92 -2.69
C LEU A 72 -10.64 -2.60 -1.97
N ASP A 73 -11.81 -2.99 -2.51
CA ASP A 73 -13.10 -2.88 -1.82
C ASP A 73 -13.30 -3.93 -0.72
N GLU A 74 -12.46 -4.96 -0.69
CA GLU A 74 -12.39 -5.97 0.37
C GLU A 74 -11.94 -5.40 1.74
N GLU A 75 -11.80 -6.28 2.74
CA GLU A 75 -11.20 -5.94 4.02
C GLU A 75 -9.73 -5.54 3.85
N LEU A 76 -9.40 -4.34 4.31
CA LEU A 76 -8.03 -3.85 4.33
C LEU A 76 -7.51 -3.72 5.77
N SER A 77 -6.26 -4.13 5.98
CA SER A 77 -5.48 -3.79 7.18
C SER A 77 -4.64 -2.56 6.89
N VAL A 78 -4.45 -1.68 7.87
CA VAL A 78 -3.64 -0.46 7.74
C VAL A 78 -2.26 -0.74 8.28
N HIS A 79 -1.22 -0.34 7.55
CA HIS A 79 0.17 -0.57 7.92
C HIS A 79 0.88 0.76 8.02
N LEU A 80 1.79 0.88 8.98
CA LEU A 80 2.61 2.05 9.19
C LEU A 80 4.05 1.62 9.38
N ARG A 81 4.98 2.32 8.72
CA ARG A 81 6.43 2.16 8.85
C ARG A 81 7.06 3.48 9.26
N GLY A 82 8.04 3.42 10.17
CA GLY A 82 8.75 4.59 10.64
C GLY A 82 9.83 5.13 9.68
N PRO A 83 10.41 6.30 9.98
CA PRO A 83 10.18 7.12 11.17
C PRO A 83 8.82 7.83 11.18
N LEU A 84 7.94 7.47 12.12
CA LEU A 84 6.54 7.90 12.12
C LEU A 84 5.96 7.91 13.55
N ARG A 85 5.18 8.95 13.87
CA ARG A 85 4.33 9.02 15.06
C ARG A 85 2.88 9.21 14.66
N LEU A 86 2.02 8.25 15.01
CA LEU A 86 0.59 8.33 14.75
C LEU A 86 -0.11 9.11 15.87
N LYS A 87 -0.74 10.24 15.53
CA LYS A 87 -1.51 11.06 16.48
C LYS A 87 -2.98 10.63 16.49
N GLN A 88 -3.58 10.53 15.30
CA GLN A 88 -4.97 10.09 15.14
C GLN A 88 -5.11 9.17 13.94
N PHE A 89 -6.04 8.21 14.06
CA PHE A 89 -6.50 7.37 12.97
C PHE A 89 -8.02 7.31 13.00
N ALA A 90 -8.66 7.34 11.84
CA ALA A 90 -10.08 7.08 11.74
C ALA A 90 -10.45 6.36 10.44
N TYR A 91 -11.47 5.51 10.54
CA TYR A 91 -12.06 4.80 9.42
C TYR A 91 -13.54 5.17 9.28
N TYR A 92 -13.97 5.45 8.05
CA TYR A 92 -15.35 5.85 7.75
C TYR A 92 -15.95 5.05 6.60
N LEU A 93 -17.28 4.91 6.64
CA LEU A 93 -18.10 4.47 5.52
C LEU A 93 -19.10 5.54 5.13
N SER A 94 -19.49 5.56 3.86
CA SER A 94 -20.67 6.29 3.39
C SER A 94 -21.46 5.45 2.41
N GLU A 95 -22.78 5.61 2.39
CA GLU A 95 -23.65 4.91 1.44
C GLU A 95 -23.80 5.66 0.11
N ASN A 96 -23.54 6.98 0.09
CA ASN A 96 -23.74 7.83 -1.09
C ASN A 96 -23.03 9.18 -0.95
N GLU A 97 -21.72 9.15 -0.84
CA GLU A 97 -20.82 10.31 -0.69
C GLU A 97 -20.92 11.34 -1.83
N THR A 98 -21.49 10.96 -2.97
CA THR A 98 -21.73 11.89 -4.10
C THR A 98 -22.86 12.88 -3.83
N ASN A 99 -23.73 12.60 -2.85
CA ASN A 99 -24.73 13.55 -2.38
C ASN A 99 -24.14 14.41 -1.28
N ASN A 100 -24.14 15.73 -1.47
CA ASN A 100 -23.58 16.70 -0.50
C ASN A 100 -24.17 16.60 0.91
N ASP A 101 -25.41 16.15 1.03
CA ASP A 101 -26.11 15.97 2.32
C ASP A 101 -25.89 14.57 2.93
N ALA A 102 -25.15 13.68 2.26
CA ALA A 102 -24.80 12.38 2.81
C ALA A 102 -23.75 12.51 3.93
N THR A 103 -23.62 11.45 4.72
CA THR A 103 -22.74 11.42 5.89
C THR A 103 -21.72 10.31 5.74
N TRP A 104 -20.50 10.62 6.14
CA TRP A 104 -19.45 9.66 6.47
C TRP A 104 -19.57 9.31 7.95
N GLU A 105 -19.81 8.04 8.24
CA GLU A 105 -19.95 7.53 9.61
C GLU A 105 -18.63 6.90 10.08
N ARG A 106 -18.10 7.38 11.21
CA ARG A 106 -16.85 6.87 11.77
C ARG A 106 -17.09 5.51 12.43
N LEU A 107 -16.37 4.49 11.96
CA LEU A 107 -16.49 3.11 12.45
C LEU A 107 -15.26 2.61 13.20
N ALA A 108 -14.13 3.31 13.10
CA ALA A 108 -12.98 3.10 13.98
C ALA A 108 -12.29 4.43 14.26
N TYR A 109 -11.70 4.54 15.45
CA TYR A 109 -11.02 5.74 15.89
C TYR A 109 -9.89 5.44 16.87
N TYR A 110 -8.78 6.13 16.69
CA TYR A 110 -7.69 6.21 17.63
C TYR A 110 -7.27 7.66 17.80
N ASN A 111 -6.97 8.05 19.03
CA ASN A 111 -6.35 9.34 19.35
C ASN A 111 -5.35 9.15 20.49
N SER A 112 -4.08 9.42 20.21
CA SER A 112 -2.96 9.16 21.12
C SER A 112 -2.98 10.06 22.35
N GLU A 113 -3.37 11.33 22.21
CA GLU A 113 -3.41 12.30 23.32
C GLU A 113 -4.50 11.96 24.34
N THR A 114 -5.70 11.67 23.86
CA THR A 114 -6.86 11.31 24.70
C THR A 114 -6.89 9.84 25.09
N GLN A 115 -6.02 9.02 24.49
CA GLN A 115 -5.98 7.56 24.62
C GLN A 115 -7.33 6.91 24.23
N ALA A 116 -8.05 7.52 23.29
CA ALA A 116 -9.26 6.95 22.72
C ALA A 116 -8.89 5.83 21.75
N ALA A 117 -9.56 4.67 21.87
CA ALA A 117 -9.39 3.53 20.99
C ALA A 117 -10.76 2.83 20.82
N GLU A 118 -11.40 3.07 19.68
CA GLU A 118 -12.70 2.54 19.31
C GLU A 118 -12.53 1.67 18.06
N ASN A 119 -12.83 0.38 18.17
CA ASN A 119 -12.73 -0.57 17.05
C ASN A 119 -11.37 -0.58 16.34
N VAL A 120 -10.29 -0.49 17.12
CA VAL A 120 -8.90 -0.61 16.65
C VAL A 120 -8.18 -1.68 17.46
N THR A 121 -7.25 -2.40 16.84
CA THR A 121 -6.32 -3.31 17.49
C THR A 121 -4.96 -3.15 16.83
N PHE A 122 -3.96 -2.78 17.64
CA PHE A 122 -2.59 -2.60 17.21
C PHE A 122 -1.85 -3.93 17.25
N MET A 123 -1.22 -4.26 16.14
CA MET A 123 -0.52 -5.51 15.91
C MET A 123 0.79 -5.25 15.18
N GLY A 124 1.61 -6.27 15.05
CA GLY A 124 2.84 -6.21 14.28
C GLY A 124 3.37 -7.59 14.00
N ASN A 125 4.38 -7.69 13.14
CA ASN A 125 5.12 -8.93 12.91
C ASN A 125 6.08 -9.19 14.08
N VAL A 126 5.56 -9.32 15.30
CA VAL A 126 6.32 -9.44 16.56
C VAL A 126 6.14 -10.78 17.27
N GLY A 127 5.29 -11.66 16.70
CA GLY A 127 5.01 -12.99 17.22
C GLY A 127 6.09 -14.02 16.89
N GLU A 128 5.74 -15.29 17.04
CA GLU A 128 6.67 -16.40 16.86
C GLU A 128 7.34 -16.39 15.48
N ASN A 129 8.67 -16.33 15.48
CA ASN A 129 9.47 -16.33 14.27
C ASN A 129 9.57 -17.74 13.68
N SER A 130 9.18 -17.88 12.42
CA SER A 130 9.43 -19.06 11.61
C SER A 130 10.55 -18.77 10.63
N THR A 131 11.49 -19.71 10.47
CA THR A 131 12.56 -19.60 9.46
C THR A 131 12.06 -19.50 8.01
N CYS A 132 10.77 -19.76 7.78
CA CYS A 132 10.18 -19.84 6.45
C CYS A 132 9.11 -18.77 6.21
N LEU A 133 8.34 -18.42 7.23
CA LEU A 133 7.25 -17.43 7.13
C LEU A 133 7.58 -16.10 7.80
N GLY A 134 8.78 -15.96 8.36
CA GLY A 134 9.15 -14.81 9.18
C GLY A 134 8.35 -14.74 10.48
N GLN A 135 8.36 -13.57 11.09
CA GLN A 135 7.63 -13.30 12.33
C GLN A 135 6.12 -13.37 12.09
N ALA A 136 5.42 -13.96 13.06
CA ALA A 136 3.96 -14.02 13.04
C ALA A 136 3.35 -12.67 13.43
N LEU A 137 2.13 -12.44 12.96
CA LEU A 137 1.30 -11.37 13.48
C LEU A 137 0.99 -11.63 14.96
N ASP A 138 1.18 -10.63 15.82
CA ASP A 138 0.78 -10.66 17.23
C ASP A 138 0.50 -9.25 17.74
N TYR A 139 0.02 -9.12 18.98
CA TYR A 139 -0.16 -7.82 19.61
C TYR A 139 1.17 -7.12 19.83
N VAL A 140 1.18 -5.81 19.58
CA VAL A 140 2.27 -4.92 20.02
C VAL A 140 1.93 -4.29 21.35
N GLY A 141 2.95 -3.96 22.14
CA GLY A 141 2.82 -3.21 23.39
C GLY A 141 2.47 -1.75 23.14
N THR A 142 2.33 -0.98 24.23
CA THR A 142 2.08 0.47 24.14
C THR A 142 3.15 1.24 23.35
N ASP A 143 4.36 0.69 23.25
CA ASP A 143 5.47 1.23 22.46
C ASP A 143 5.39 0.89 20.96
N GLY A 144 4.37 0.16 20.52
CA GLY A 144 4.18 -0.24 19.12
C GLY A 144 5.17 -1.28 18.61
N ILE A 145 6.25 -1.59 19.33
CA ILE A 145 7.37 -2.42 18.83
C ILE A 145 7.52 -3.71 19.62
N SER A 146 7.40 -3.64 20.94
CA SER A 146 7.53 -4.83 21.78
C SER A 146 6.31 -5.75 21.61
N SER A 147 6.49 -7.07 21.77
CA SER A 147 5.35 -7.98 21.78
C SER A 147 4.55 -7.86 23.09
N ALA A 148 3.23 -7.96 22.98
CA ALA A 148 2.30 -7.95 24.11
C ALA A 148 1.46 -9.24 24.17
N SER A 149 0.95 -9.57 25.35
CA SER A 149 0.09 -10.75 25.53
C SER A 149 -1.40 -10.50 25.22
N SER A 150 -1.78 -9.24 25.00
CA SER A 150 -3.14 -8.79 24.76
C SER A 150 -3.12 -7.45 24.04
N SER A 151 -4.26 -7.04 23.45
CA SER A 151 -4.40 -5.72 22.84
C SER A 151 -4.08 -4.62 23.84
N GLU A 152 -3.17 -3.74 23.46
CA GLU A 152 -2.83 -2.50 24.16
C GLU A 152 -3.11 -1.30 23.25
N VAL A 153 -3.22 -0.12 23.84
CA VAL A 153 -3.37 1.15 23.09
C VAL A 153 -1.99 1.78 23.02
N LEU A 154 -1.59 2.27 21.84
CA LEU A 154 -0.32 2.96 21.70
C LEU A 154 -0.27 4.20 22.60
N GLU A 155 0.89 4.44 23.20
CA GLU A 155 1.09 5.62 24.03
C GLU A 155 1.17 6.91 23.19
N ALA A 156 0.95 8.05 23.85
CA ALA A 156 1.16 9.34 23.22
C ALA A 156 2.63 9.50 22.78
N ASP A 157 2.83 10.14 21.63
CA ASP A 157 4.15 10.35 21.02
C ASP A 157 4.95 9.06 20.76
N ASN A 158 4.26 7.93 20.62
CA ASN A 158 4.87 6.69 20.16
C ASN A 158 5.53 6.88 18.78
N GLU A 159 6.85 6.70 18.74
CA GLU A 159 7.68 6.82 17.53
C GLU A 159 8.11 5.44 17.07
N LEU A 160 7.64 5.06 15.88
CA LEU A 160 8.23 4.01 15.09
C LEU A 160 9.50 4.58 14.48
N TYR A 161 10.63 3.90 14.63
CA TYR A 161 11.86 4.25 13.90
C TYR A 161 11.88 3.57 12.53
N SER A 162 12.90 3.85 11.71
CA SER A 162 13.11 3.20 10.41
C SER A 162 13.08 1.67 10.55
N ASP A 163 12.51 0.99 9.56
CA ASP A 163 12.17 -0.45 9.53
C ASP A 163 11.15 -0.94 10.57
N GLU A 164 10.79 -0.13 11.56
CA GLU A 164 9.80 -0.53 12.55
C GLU A 164 8.39 -0.34 11.99
N GLU A 165 7.56 -1.39 12.12
CA GLU A 165 6.24 -1.47 11.50
C GLU A 165 5.17 -1.89 12.48
N ILE A 166 3.99 -1.27 12.34
CA ILE A 166 2.76 -1.68 13.03
C ILE A 166 1.61 -1.85 12.04
N ILE A 167 0.60 -2.57 12.48
CA ILE A 167 -0.57 -2.91 11.71
C ILE A 167 -1.81 -2.63 12.55
N ILE A 168 -2.79 -1.95 11.97
CA ILE A 168 -4.09 -1.66 12.59
C ILE A 168 -5.15 -2.53 11.94
N TYR A 169 -5.80 -3.35 12.77
CA TYR A 169 -7.02 -4.07 12.45
C TYR A 169 -8.21 -3.47 13.20
N SER A 170 -9.42 -3.91 12.85
CA SER A 170 -10.60 -3.69 13.71
C SER A 170 -10.47 -4.48 15.03
N ASN A 171 -11.37 -4.25 15.99
CA ASN A 171 -11.42 -5.09 17.19
C ASN A 171 -12.36 -6.31 17.05
N VAL A 172 -12.86 -6.57 15.83
CA VAL A 172 -13.75 -7.68 15.53
C VAL A 172 -12.92 -8.94 15.28
N THR A 173 -12.99 -9.90 16.20
CA THR A 173 -12.23 -11.16 16.11
C THR A 173 -12.76 -12.06 15.00
N CYS A 174 -11.85 -12.68 14.26
CA CYS A 174 -12.18 -13.75 13.30
C CYS A 174 -12.73 -15.01 14.00
N GLU A 175 -13.53 -15.80 13.28
CA GLU A 175 -13.73 -17.21 13.60
C GLU A 175 -12.41 -17.99 13.53
N SER A 176 -12.45 -19.24 14.00
CA SER A 176 -11.33 -20.18 13.82
C SER A 176 -10.93 -20.29 12.36
N SER A 177 -9.62 -20.29 12.10
CA SER A 177 -9.04 -20.44 10.77
C SER A 177 -9.65 -21.58 9.95
N GLY A 178 -9.92 -21.32 8.68
CA GLY A 178 -10.38 -22.33 7.74
C GLY A 178 -10.81 -21.74 6.41
N TRP A 179 -10.74 -22.54 5.35
CA TRP A 179 -11.05 -22.10 3.98
C TRP A 179 -12.43 -21.43 3.82
N SER A 180 -13.47 -22.00 4.45
CA SER A 180 -14.84 -21.51 4.36
C SER A 180 -15.24 -20.63 5.55
N LYS A 181 -14.25 -20.03 6.23
CA LYS A 181 -14.43 -19.22 7.43
C LYS A 181 -14.25 -17.75 7.10
N ASP A 182 -14.76 -16.90 7.96
CA ASP A 182 -14.87 -15.45 7.77
C ASP A 182 -13.55 -14.79 7.33
N CYS A 183 -12.45 -15.04 8.05
CA CYS A 183 -11.12 -14.53 7.74
C CYS A 183 -10.25 -15.48 6.89
N GLY A 184 -10.82 -16.62 6.46
CA GLY A 184 -10.10 -17.63 5.70
C GLY A 184 -9.01 -18.36 6.50
N VAL A 185 -7.96 -18.78 5.81
CA VAL A 185 -6.79 -19.44 6.40
C VAL A 185 -5.82 -18.40 6.93
N TYR A 186 -5.27 -18.63 8.12
CA TYR A 186 -4.29 -17.78 8.78
C TYR A 186 -3.36 -18.64 9.65
N ARG A 187 -2.22 -18.10 10.09
CA ARG A 187 -1.22 -18.88 10.85
C ARG A 187 -1.81 -19.43 12.14
N HIS A 188 -1.42 -20.64 12.53
CA HIS A 188 -1.86 -21.20 13.81
C HIS A 188 -1.25 -20.40 14.98
N GLY A 189 -2.05 -20.16 16.02
CA GLY A 189 -1.57 -19.57 17.28
C GLY A 189 -1.56 -18.04 17.33
N ILE A 190 -1.89 -17.34 16.24
CA ILE A 190 -1.95 -15.87 16.23
C ILE A 190 -3.32 -15.35 16.67
N PRO A 191 -3.39 -14.14 17.27
CA PRO A 191 -4.61 -13.35 17.25
C PRO A 191 -4.99 -12.98 15.80
N ALA A 192 -6.29 -12.99 15.50
CA ALA A 192 -6.81 -12.69 14.16
C ALA A 192 -8.07 -11.83 14.26
N PHE A 193 -8.06 -10.72 13.54
CA PHE A 193 -9.14 -9.73 13.52
C PHE A 193 -9.52 -9.40 12.07
N HIS A 194 -10.76 -8.95 11.88
CA HIS A 194 -11.22 -8.41 10.60
C HIS A 194 -10.52 -7.08 10.27
N GLY A 195 -10.28 -6.86 8.98
CA GLY A 195 -9.86 -5.55 8.49
C GLY A 195 -11.03 -4.57 8.38
N PHE A 196 -10.80 -3.49 7.64
CA PHE A 196 -11.78 -2.46 7.35
C PHE A 196 -12.35 -2.66 5.94
N SER A 197 -13.60 -3.09 5.84
CA SER A 197 -14.29 -3.45 4.58
C SER A 197 -15.23 -2.35 4.08
N GLY A 198 -15.45 -2.27 2.77
CA GLY A 198 -16.49 -1.44 2.16
C GLY A 198 -16.03 -0.84 0.83
N THR A 199 -16.95 -0.65 -0.11
CA THR A 199 -16.62 -0.06 -1.42
C THR A 199 -16.35 1.44 -1.31
N THR A 200 -17.27 2.17 -0.67
CA THR A 200 -17.12 3.60 -0.37
C THR A 200 -16.61 3.77 1.04
N LYS A 201 -15.32 4.09 1.19
CA LYS A 201 -14.65 4.15 2.49
C LYS A 201 -13.58 5.23 2.52
N MET A 202 -13.23 5.66 3.72
CA MET A 202 -12.20 6.67 3.92
C MET A 202 -11.34 6.32 5.13
N PHE A 203 -10.02 6.45 4.98
CA PHE A 203 -9.05 6.32 6.06
C PHE A 203 -8.39 7.68 6.26
N LEU A 204 -8.43 8.20 7.49
CA LEU A 204 -7.84 9.49 7.87
C LEU A 204 -6.74 9.28 8.90
N PHE A 205 -5.71 10.11 8.79
CA PHE A 205 -4.51 10.06 9.61
C PHE A 205 -4.09 11.48 10.00
N GLU A 206 -3.73 11.67 11.26
CA GLU A 206 -2.91 12.79 11.71
C GLU A 206 -1.61 12.20 12.24
N PHE A 207 -0.48 12.66 11.72
CA PHE A 207 0.81 12.02 11.96
C PHE A 207 1.98 13.01 11.88
N GLU A 208 3.10 12.63 12.50
CA GLU A 208 4.41 13.25 12.28
C GLU A 208 5.31 12.20 11.61
N THR A 209 6.20 12.63 10.70
CA THR A 209 7.22 11.75 10.11
C THR A 209 8.62 12.33 10.30
N PRO A 210 9.13 12.32 11.55
CA PRO A 210 10.40 12.96 11.88
C PRO A 210 11.57 12.36 11.08
N GLU A 211 12.69 13.07 11.07
CA GLU A 211 13.94 12.49 10.58
C GLU A 211 14.37 11.34 11.50
N GLU A 212 14.90 10.26 10.91
CA GLU A 212 15.44 9.12 11.66
C GLU A 212 16.50 9.58 12.68
N SER A 213 16.40 9.11 13.92
CA SER A 213 17.23 9.58 15.04
C SER A 213 17.91 8.48 15.86
N LYS A 214 17.53 7.21 15.66
CA LYS A 214 18.02 6.03 16.39
C LYS A 214 18.97 5.18 15.57
N TYR A 215 18.62 4.90 14.32
CA TYR A 215 19.40 4.05 13.42
C TYR A 215 20.25 4.88 12.46
N SER A 216 21.29 4.26 11.90
CA SER A 216 22.02 4.78 10.73
C SER A 216 21.58 4.06 9.46
N GLU A 217 21.94 4.60 8.29
CA GLU A 217 21.58 4.02 6.98
C GLU A 217 22.09 2.58 6.79
N ASP A 218 23.17 2.21 7.49
CA ASP A 218 23.72 0.84 7.44
C ASP A 218 23.00 -0.14 8.40
N ASP A 219 22.19 0.34 9.33
CA ASP A 219 21.52 -0.49 10.35
C ASP A 219 20.18 -1.08 9.87
N VAL A 220 19.55 -0.46 8.88
CA VAL A 220 18.15 -0.70 8.46
C VAL A 220 18.01 -0.63 6.94
N LEU A 221 17.00 -1.32 6.38
CA LEU A 221 16.75 -1.38 4.94
C LEU A 221 16.03 -0.13 4.40
N TYR A 222 15.07 0.39 5.16
CA TYR A 222 14.20 1.51 4.83
C TYR A 222 14.55 2.73 5.70
N TYR A 223 15.83 3.12 5.65
CA TYR A 223 16.34 4.26 6.41
C TYR A 223 15.63 5.56 6.02
N ASN A 224 14.97 6.19 6.99
CA ASN A 224 14.25 7.45 6.83
C ASN A 224 13.16 7.42 5.73
N MET A 225 12.53 6.25 5.56
CA MET A 225 11.52 5.99 4.53
C MET A 225 10.17 5.62 5.17
N PRO A 226 9.50 6.57 5.84
CA PRO A 226 8.21 6.30 6.46
C PRO A 226 7.15 5.99 5.41
N ALA A 227 6.17 5.18 5.79
CA ALA A 227 5.04 4.92 4.94
C ALA A 227 3.75 4.59 5.71
N ILE A 228 2.62 4.85 5.05
CA ILE A 228 1.27 4.43 5.45
C ILE A 228 0.65 3.76 4.23
N TRP A 229 0.29 2.48 4.36
CA TRP A 229 -0.29 1.70 3.26
C TRP A 229 -1.40 0.77 3.74
N LEU A 230 -2.08 0.18 2.77
CA LEU A 230 -3.20 -0.74 2.98
C LEU A 230 -2.88 -2.06 2.31
N LEU A 231 -3.05 -3.16 3.04
CA LEU A 231 -2.99 -4.52 2.48
C LEU A 231 -4.35 -5.17 2.59
N ASN A 232 -4.70 -6.05 1.64
CA ASN A 232 -5.74 -7.04 1.86
C ASN A 232 -5.52 -7.71 3.23
N ALA A 233 -6.53 -7.67 4.10
CA ALA A 233 -6.41 -8.07 5.51
C ALA A 233 -5.98 -9.53 5.70
N ARG A 234 -6.06 -10.36 4.66
CA ARG A 234 -5.54 -11.74 4.69
C ARG A 234 -4.02 -11.79 4.74
N ILE A 235 -3.31 -10.82 4.17
CA ILE A 235 -1.86 -10.86 3.95
C ILE A 235 -1.10 -11.00 5.27
N ALA A 236 -1.32 -10.10 6.24
CA ALA A 236 -0.59 -10.18 7.51
C ALA A 236 -1.06 -11.37 8.38
N ARG A 237 -2.31 -11.81 8.22
CA ARG A 237 -2.83 -13.03 8.89
C ARG A 237 -2.14 -14.31 8.38
N THR A 238 -1.66 -14.33 7.14
CA THR A 238 -0.91 -15.48 6.58
C THR A 238 0.60 -15.28 6.63
N SER A 239 1.14 -14.31 5.90
CA SER A 239 2.56 -13.97 5.86
C SER A 239 2.72 -12.71 5.01
N GLN A 240 3.09 -11.58 5.64
CA GLN A 240 3.33 -10.32 4.93
C GLN A 240 4.60 -10.35 4.09
N TYR A 241 5.69 -10.88 4.65
CA TYR A 241 6.99 -11.00 3.98
C TYR A 241 7.41 -12.46 3.79
N PRO A 242 6.69 -13.25 2.97
CA PRO A 242 6.97 -14.67 2.84
C PRO A 242 8.23 -14.94 2.02
N THR A 243 9.02 -15.94 2.43
CA THR A 243 10.08 -16.50 1.56
C THR A 243 9.51 -17.40 0.45
N ASN A 244 8.28 -17.88 0.62
CA ASN A 244 7.51 -18.65 -0.34
C ASN A 244 6.24 -17.90 -0.72
N THR A 245 6.16 -17.42 -1.96
CA THR A 245 5.02 -16.64 -2.46
C THR A 245 3.67 -17.34 -2.35
N SER A 246 3.63 -18.67 -2.19
CA SER A 246 2.38 -19.42 -1.96
C SER A 246 1.78 -19.25 -0.55
N CYS A 247 2.47 -18.53 0.35
CA CYS A 247 2.02 -18.23 1.70
C CYS A 247 1.27 -16.90 1.83
N SER A 248 1.07 -16.20 0.72
CA SER A 248 0.33 -14.94 0.66
C SER A 248 -0.45 -14.87 -0.64
N CYS A 249 -1.61 -14.23 -0.60
CA CYS A 249 -2.36 -13.93 -1.83
C CYS A 249 -1.74 -12.78 -2.63
N TRP A 250 -0.79 -12.03 -2.05
CA TRP A 250 -0.32 -10.76 -2.61
C TRP A 250 0.23 -10.89 -4.02
N ALA A 251 1.12 -11.86 -4.26
CA ALA A 251 1.70 -12.11 -5.58
C ALA A 251 0.66 -12.56 -6.63
N SER A 252 -0.53 -12.98 -6.19
CA SER A 252 -1.65 -13.30 -7.08
C SER A 252 -2.64 -12.14 -7.28
N GLY A 253 -2.35 -10.96 -6.73
CA GLY A 253 -3.09 -9.73 -6.98
C GLY A 253 -4.28 -9.51 -6.05
N CYS A 254 -4.20 -9.89 -4.78
CA CYS A 254 -5.27 -9.59 -3.81
C CYS A 254 -5.29 -8.13 -3.32
N GLY A 255 -4.31 -7.32 -3.71
CA GLY A 255 -4.33 -5.87 -3.57
C GLY A 255 -3.47 -5.32 -2.43
N GLU A 256 -2.75 -4.26 -2.76
CA GLU A 256 -2.06 -3.34 -1.86
C GLU A 256 -2.20 -1.91 -2.40
N PHE A 257 -2.31 -0.94 -1.50
CA PHE A 257 -2.44 0.48 -1.82
C PHE A 257 -1.58 1.33 -0.90
N ASP A 258 -0.54 1.95 -1.46
CA ASP A 258 0.32 2.86 -0.72
C ASP A 258 -0.28 4.25 -0.74
N ILE A 259 -0.62 4.76 0.45
CA ILE A 259 -1.23 6.08 0.61
C ILE A 259 -0.13 7.12 0.57
N PHE A 260 0.77 7.04 1.55
CA PHE A 260 1.93 7.90 1.68
C PHE A 260 3.15 7.02 1.78
N GLU A 261 3.99 6.97 0.76
CA GLU A 261 5.24 6.21 0.82
C GLU A 261 6.43 7.04 0.37
N VAL A 262 7.48 7.04 1.19
CA VAL A 262 8.80 7.48 0.77
C VAL A 262 9.53 6.31 0.14
N MET A 263 9.84 6.42 -1.15
CA MET A 263 10.46 5.35 -1.95
C MET A 263 11.99 5.39 -2.01
N ASN A 264 12.61 6.45 -1.50
CA ASN A 264 14.05 6.65 -1.62
C ASN A 264 14.59 7.49 -0.45
N SER A 265 15.55 6.94 0.30
CA SER A 265 16.22 7.63 1.42
C SER A 265 16.96 8.92 0.99
N THR A 266 17.41 9.00 -0.26
CA THR A 266 18.10 10.18 -0.81
C THR A 266 17.15 11.29 -1.27
N ASP A 267 15.86 10.99 -1.38
CA ASP A 267 14.78 11.92 -1.73
C ASP A 267 13.61 11.71 -0.77
N SER A 268 13.93 11.76 0.53
CA SER A 268 13.06 11.26 1.59
C SER A 268 11.86 12.16 1.88
N ASN A 269 11.76 13.32 1.21
CA ASN A 269 10.72 14.33 1.43
C ASN A 269 9.52 14.18 0.50
N LYS A 270 9.40 13.05 -0.21
CA LYS A 270 8.35 12.84 -1.21
C LYS A 270 7.50 11.63 -0.83
N PHE A 271 6.24 11.89 -0.51
CA PHE A 271 5.23 10.85 -0.43
C PHE A 271 4.64 10.59 -1.81
N VAL A 272 4.80 9.38 -2.30
CA VAL A 272 4.12 8.89 -3.50
C VAL A 272 2.98 7.95 -3.11
N SER A 273 2.07 7.71 -4.05
CA SER A 273 1.01 6.72 -3.91
C SER A 273 1.12 5.70 -5.05
N THR A 274 0.95 4.42 -4.71
CA THR A 274 1.14 3.29 -5.61
C THR A 274 -0.01 2.30 -5.46
N ILE A 275 -0.49 1.76 -6.59
CA ILE A 275 -1.42 0.62 -6.60
C ILE A 275 -0.66 -0.65 -6.96
N HIS A 276 -0.81 -1.67 -6.13
CA HIS A 276 -0.26 -3.00 -6.32
C HIS A 276 -1.38 -4.02 -6.57
N ASP A 277 -1.85 -4.04 -7.81
CA ASP A 277 -2.75 -5.06 -8.37
C ASP A 277 -2.41 -5.31 -9.85
N PHE A 278 -3.29 -6.00 -10.59
CA PHE A 278 -3.10 -6.25 -12.02
C PHE A 278 -3.85 -5.25 -12.92
N GLN A 279 -4.38 -4.16 -12.35
CA GLN A 279 -5.07 -3.16 -13.14
C GLN A 279 -4.06 -2.24 -13.82
N GLY A 280 -3.86 -2.44 -15.12
CA GLY A 280 -2.99 -1.59 -15.93
C GLY A 280 -1.49 -1.88 -15.79
N THR A 281 -1.13 -2.92 -15.04
CA THR A 281 0.22 -3.49 -14.98
C THR A 281 0.13 -5.02 -14.95
N ASP A 282 1.15 -5.69 -15.49
CA ASP A 282 1.34 -7.14 -15.33
C ASP A 282 2.34 -7.45 -14.20
N GLU A 283 2.89 -6.42 -13.55
CA GLU A 283 3.98 -6.51 -12.57
C GLU A 283 3.52 -5.96 -11.21
N VAL A 284 2.78 -6.78 -10.45
CA VAL A 284 2.34 -6.45 -9.07
C VAL A 284 3.51 -6.02 -8.19
N GLN A 285 4.72 -6.56 -8.40
CA GLN A 285 5.88 -6.26 -7.57
C GLN A 285 6.33 -4.79 -7.63
N THR A 286 6.14 -4.14 -8.78
CA THR A 286 6.50 -2.73 -8.95
C THR A 286 5.28 -1.82 -8.78
N GLY A 287 4.08 -2.34 -9.05
CA GLY A 287 2.86 -1.55 -8.96
C GLY A 287 2.78 -0.43 -10.00
N LEU A 288 1.80 0.45 -9.82
CA LEU A 288 1.60 1.66 -10.60
C LEU A 288 1.65 2.90 -9.70
N THR A 289 2.82 3.52 -9.63
CA THR A 289 3.05 4.76 -8.90
C THR A 289 2.65 5.97 -9.75
N LEU A 290 1.95 6.96 -9.18
CA LEU A 290 1.72 8.24 -9.88
C LEU A 290 3.04 8.97 -10.09
N ASN A 291 3.18 9.64 -11.24
CA ASN A 291 4.33 10.53 -11.51
C ASN A 291 4.15 11.91 -10.84
N GLY A 292 3.93 11.91 -9.53
CA GLY A 292 3.75 13.08 -8.67
C GLY A 292 3.87 12.68 -7.20
N TYR A 293 4.10 13.66 -6.35
CA TYR A 293 4.27 13.43 -4.91
C TYR A 293 3.57 14.50 -4.08
N MET A 294 3.23 14.15 -2.84
CA MET A 294 2.91 15.11 -1.79
C MET A 294 4.16 15.35 -0.94
N LEU A 295 4.36 16.59 -0.49
CA LEU A 295 5.54 16.95 0.30
C LEU A 295 5.46 16.36 1.72
N ARG A 296 6.45 15.55 2.10
CA ARG A 296 6.70 15.19 3.49
C ARG A 296 7.40 16.34 4.19
N THR A 297 6.93 16.70 5.38
CA THR A 297 7.49 17.79 6.20
C THR A 297 7.92 17.25 7.58
N PRO A 298 9.18 16.79 7.75
CA PRO A 298 9.62 16.10 8.97
C PRO A 298 9.50 16.89 10.28
N GLU A 299 9.41 18.21 10.20
CA GLU A 299 9.28 19.10 11.38
C GLU A 299 7.83 19.43 11.74
N GLU A 300 6.85 18.98 10.95
CA GLU A 300 5.45 19.37 11.09
C GLU A 300 4.53 18.15 11.29
N THR A 301 3.39 18.40 11.93
CA THR A 301 2.28 17.45 11.93
C THR A 301 1.51 17.61 10.63
N GLN A 302 1.31 16.50 9.92
CA GLN A 302 0.51 16.46 8.69
C GLN A 302 -0.79 15.71 8.96
N SER A 303 -1.87 16.12 8.29
CA SER A 303 -3.16 15.44 8.33
C SER A 303 -3.64 15.19 6.92
N GLY A 304 -4.33 14.08 6.73
CA GLY A 304 -4.85 13.69 5.42
C GLY A 304 -5.26 12.23 5.40
N GLY A 305 -5.33 11.66 4.21
CA GLY A 305 -5.65 10.25 4.06
C GLY A 305 -6.07 9.90 2.65
N VAL A 306 -6.93 8.89 2.55
CA VAL A 306 -7.43 8.37 1.27
C VAL A 306 -8.94 8.21 1.31
N VAL A 307 -9.60 8.61 0.23
CA VAL A 307 -11.03 8.38 -0.03
C VAL A 307 -11.16 7.41 -1.20
N PHE A 308 -11.92 6.33 -0.96
CA PHE A 308 -12.40 5.40 -1.96
C PHE A 308 -13.83 5.80 -2.31
N GLY A 309 -14.02 6.39 -3.49
CA GLY A 309 -15.32 6.80 -4.02
C GLY A 309 -16.10 5.63 -4.62
N SER A 310 -17.43 5.73 -4.62
CA SER A 310 -18.35 4.73 -5.16
C SER A 310 -18.22 4.53 -6.68
N ASP A 311 -17.58 5.46 -7.37
CA ASP A 311 -17.38 5.50 -8.81
C ASP A 311 -16.03 4.89 -9.27
N GLY A 312 -15.24 4.35 -8.34
CA GLY A 312 -13.89 3.85 -8.62
C GLY A 312 -12.84 4.95 -8.64
N THR A 313 -13.11 6.12 -8.06
CA THR A 313 -12.11 7.15 -7.85
C THR A 313 -11.46 6.95 -6.48
N ILE A 314 -10.14 6.81 -6.44
CA ILE A 314 -9.35 6.83 -5.21
C ILE A 314 -8.53 8.11 -5.17
N THR A 315 -8.74 8.94 -4.16
CA THR A 315 -8.00 10.20 -3.97
C THR A 315 -7.25 10.18 -2.65
N VAL A 316 -5.94 10.35 -2.73
CA VAL A 316 -5.05 10.60 -1.59
C VAL A 316 -4.82 12.10 -1.46
N PHE A 317 -4.81 12.63 -0.24
CA PHE A 317 -4.65 14.06 -0.01
C PHE A 317 -3.95 14.36 1.32
N LEU A 318 -3.29 15.51 1.39
CA LEU A 318 -2.87 16.15 2.64
C LEU A 318 -3.65 17.46 2.81
N SER A 319 -4.30 17.62 3.97
CA SER A 319 -5.10 18.81 4.30
C SER A 319 -5.07 19.14 5.79
N ASN A 320 -4.72 20.38 6.09
CA ASN A 320 -4.71 20.93 7.46
C ASN A 320 -6.12 21.16 8.05
N TYR A 321 -7.18 20.88 7.28
CA TYR A 321 -8.58 21.06 7.70
C TYR A 321 -9.31 19.75 7.99
N THR A 322 -8.57 18.63 8.02
CA THR A 322 -9.13 17.29 8.24
C THR A 322 -9.82 17.21 9.61
N ASP A 323 -11.08 16.80 9.62
CA ASP A 323 -11.88 16.56 10.83
C ASP A 323 -11.94 15.07 11.14
N PHE A 324 -11.90 14.74 12.43
CA PHE A 324 -12.00 13.37 12.93
C PHE A 324 -13.30 13.14 13.70
N SER A 325 -14.30 13.99 13.55
CA SER A 325 -15.61 13.84 14.20
C SER A 325 -16.30 12.52 13.85
N SER A 326 -17.23 12.07 14.71
CA SER A 326 -17.92 10.78 14.50
C SER A 326 -18.77 10.74 13.23
N GLN A 327 -19.13 11.90 12.70
CA GLN A 327 -19.93 12.08 11.49
C GLN A 327 -19.43 13.29 10.72
N ILE A 328 -19.12 13.11 9.44
CA ILE A 328 -18.67 14.19 8.56
C ILE A 328 -19.66 14.29 7.39
N GLU A 329 -20.20 15.48 7.14
CA GLU A 329 -21.01 15.70 5.94
C GLU A 329 -20.14 15.57 4.68
N ALA A 330 -20.65 14.91 3.64
CA ALA A 330 -19.91 14.69 2.40
C ALA A 330 -19.41 16.00 1.79
N SER A 331 -20.20 17.09 1.87
CA SER A 331 -19.78 18.42 1.41
C SER A 331 -18.56 18.99 2.16
N VAL A 332 -18.44 18.71 3.47
CA VAL A 332 -17.28 19.11 4.27
C VAL A 332 -16.06 18.31 3.85
N GLN A 333 -16.18 16.99 3.73
CA GLN A 333 -15.08 16.14 3.27
C GLN A 333 -14.61 16.54 1.85
N GLN A 334 -15.54 16.77 0.93
CA GLN A 334 -15.23 17.20 -0.44
C GLN A 334 -14.49 18.54 -0.47
N SER A 335 -14.78 19.46 0.47
CA SER A 335 -14.10 20.75 0.54
C SER A 335 -12.59 20.62 0.78
N TRP A 336 -12.15 19.57 1.49
CA TRP A 336 -10.72 19.32 1.73
C TRP A 336 -9.94 19.04 0.46
N ILE A 337 -10.58 18.45 -0.54
CA ILE A 337 -10.00 18.09 -1.83
C ILE A 337 -10.27 19.20 -2.86
N PHE A 338 -11.46 19.82 -2.83
CA PHE A 338 -11.81 20.92 -3.73
C PHE A 338 -10.85 22.10 -3.62
N ASP A 339 -10.43 22.44 -2.40
CA ASP A 339 -9.44 23.51 -2.19
C ASP A 339 -8.05 23.16 -2.76
N LEU A 340 -7.83 21.89 -3.15
CA LEU A 340 -6.62 21.37 -3.78
C LEU A 340 -6.80 21.09 -5.29
N GLU A 341 -7.93 21.46 -5.90
CA GLU A 341 -8.25 21.06 -7.30
C GLU A 341 -7.18 21.54 -8.31
N GLU A 342 -6.68 22.77 -8.15
CA GLU A 342 -5.58 23.31 -9.00
C GLU A 342 -4.23 22.64 -8.73
N ASP A 343 -4.11 21.91 -7.62
CA ASP A 343 -2.92 21.22 -7.13
C ASP A 343 -3.14 19.70 -7.02
N THR A 344 -4.01 19.17 -7.88
CA THR A 344 -4.33 17.74 -7.95
C THR A 344 -3.72 17.12 -9.20
N LEU A 345 -2.95 16.03 -9.01
CA LEU A 345 -2.56 15.16 -10.11
C LEU A 345 -3.55 14.00 -10.22
N ALA A 346 -4.07 13.77 -11.42
CA ALA A 346 -4.98 12.66 -11.69
C ALA A 346 -4.44 11.75 -12.81
N THR A 347 -4.53 10.43 -12.59
CA THR A 347 -4.34 9.41 -13.63
C THR A 347 -5.63 8.62 -13.83
N THR A 348 -5.80 7.98 -14.97
CA THR A 348 -6.91 7.06 -15.23
C THR A 348 -6.34 5.68 -15.53
N LEU A 349 -6.66 4.70 -14.69
CA LEU A 349 -6.22 3.34 -14.90
C LEU A 349 -6.89 2.74 -16.13
N SER A 350 -6.17 1.89 -16.85
CA SER A 350 -6.75 1.20 -18.00
C SER A 350 -7.85 0.24 -17.55
N SER A 351 -8.85 0.06 -18.40
CA SER A 351 -9.84 -0.99 -18.19
C SER A 351 -9.16 -2.35 -18.37
N ALA A 352 -9.22 -3.20 -17.35
CA ALA A 352 -8.81 -4.59 -17.44
C ALA A 352 -10.05 -5.47 -17.58
N SER A 353 -10.03 -6.43 -18.50
CA SER A 353 -11.04 -7.48 -18.59
C SER A 353 -10.34 -8.84 -18.51
N SER A 354 -10.62 -9.60 -17.45
CA SER A 354 -10.37 -11.04 -17.28
C SER A 354 -9.38 -11.67 -18.28
N GLY A 355 -8.08 -11.48 -18.03
CA GLY A 355 -7.05 -12.43 -18.45
C GLY A 355 -6.66 -13.23 -17.21
N LEU A 356 -6.74 -14.57 -17.27
CA LEU A 356 -6.17 -15.41 -16.22
C LEU A 356 -4.64 -15.18 -16.20
N TYR A 357 -4.14 -14.42 -15.24
CA TYR A 357 -2.71 -14.33 -14.99
C TYR A 357 -2.28 -15.59 -14.23
N SER A 358 -1.80 -16.59 -14.97
CA SER A 358 -1.17 -17.76 -14.39
C SER A 358 0.29 -17.45 -14.08
N SER A 359 0.62 -17.06 -12.85
CA SER A 359 1.98 -17.24 -12.36
C SER A 359 2.19 -18.74 -12.12
N SER A 360 2.79 -19.44 -13.08
CA SER A 360 3.19 -20.83 -12.87
C SER A 360 4.27 -20.87 -11.79
N SER A 361 3.92 -21.43 -10.64
CA SER A 361 4.87 -21.94 -9.67
C SER A 361 5.82 -22.91 -10.38
N GLU A 362 7.14 -22.69 -10.21
CA GLU A 362 8.27 -23.42 -10.79
C GLU A 362 8.86 -22.84 -12.09
N GLY A 363 9.85 -21.95 -11.93
CA GLY A 363 10.98 -21.82 -12.87
C GLY A 363 10.84 -20.78 -13.98
N ALA A 364 11.78 -19.82 -13.99
CA ALA A 364 12.25 -18.99 -15.09
C ALA A 364 11.25 -18.68 -16.24
N ALA A 365 10.75 -17.44 -16.25
CA ALA A 365 10.03 -16.88 -17.39
C ALA A 365 10.84 -17.05 -18.69
N VAL A 366 10.33 -17.88 -19.60
CA VAL A 366 10.71 -17.84 -21.03
C VAL A 366 9.63 -17.06 -21.76
N LEU A 367 9.95 -15.80 -22.05
CA LEU A 367 9.19 -14.91 -22.91
C LEU A 367 9.17 -15.45 -24.35
N VAL A 368 7.99 -15.60 -24.94
CA VAL A 368 7.83 -15.57 -26.41
C VAL A 368 6.95 -14.38 -26.75
N GLY A 369 7.59 -13.22 -26.91
CA GLY A 369 6.96 -11.97 -27.32
C GLY A 369 8.03 -11.02 -27.86
N SER A 370 8.08 -10.89 -29.17
CA SER A 370 9.10 -10.20 -29.95
C SER A 370 9.15 -8.68 -29.67
N SER A 371 10.23 -8.20 -29.06
CA SER A 371 10.99 -7.03 -29.55
C SER A 371 12.26 -6.81 -28.73
N ASN A 372 13.38 -6.65 -29.42
CA ASN A 372 14.71 -6.44 -28.86
C ASN A 372 14.81 -5.08 -28.14
N ASN A 373 15.15 -5.09 -26.84
CA ASN A 373 16.14 -4.17 -26.30
C ASN A 373 16.68 -4.70 -24.96
N TRP A 374 18.00 -4.72 -24.82
CA TRP A 374 18.70 -5.31 -23.69
C TRP A 374 19.14 -4.20 -22.74
N ILE A 375 18.53 -4.11 -21.56
CA ILE A 375 19.14 -3.48 -20.39
C ILE A 375 18.85 -4.38 -19.19
N THR A 376 19.87 -5.13 -18.79
CA THR A 376 19.94 -5.86 -17.53
C THR A 376 20.11 -4.85 -16.38
N LEU A 377 19.17 -4.80 -15.44
CA LEU A 377 19.43 -4.29 -14.10
C LEU A 377 19.25 -5.45 -13.11
N ALA A 378 20.30 -5.72 -12.35
CA ALA A 378 20.39 -6.80 -11.39
C ALA A 378 19.74 -6.37 -10.07
N MET A 379 18.70 -7.07 -9.63
CA MET A 379 18.40 -7.17 -8.20
C MET A 379 19.18 -8.37 -7.65
N VAL A 380 20.19 -8.06 -6.85
CA VAL A 380 20.93 -9.04 -6.07
C VAL A 380 20.12 -9.28 -4.79
N ALA A 381 19.58 -10.49 -4.66
CA ALA A 381 19.20 -11.04 -3.36
C ALA A 381 20.46 -11.11 -2.48
N LEU A 382 20.53 -10.29 -1.43
CA LEU A 382 21.52 -10.43 -0.37
C LEU A 382 20.81 -10.73 0.95
N LEU A 383 20.83 -12.02 1.29
CA LEU A 383 20.79 -12.50 2.66
C LEU A 383 21.85 -11.79 3.52
N PRO A 384 21.64 -11.73 4.84
CA PRO A 384 22.73 -12.00 5.75
C PRO A 384 22.38 -13.16 6.68
N TRP A 385 23.20 -14.20 6.60
CA TRP A 385 23.65 -14.87 7.81
C TRP A 385 24.45 -13.85 8.63
N ILE A 386 24.12 -13.68 9.91
CA ILE A 386 25.06 -13.58 11.04
C ILE A 386 24.25 -13.83 12.33
N MET A 387 24.93 -14.49 13.26
CA MET A 387 24.50 -14.98 14.59
C MET A 387 23.60 -14.07 15.43
#